data_AF-A0A388KSZ0-F1
#
_entry.id   AF-A0A388KSZ0-F1
#
_cell.length_a   1.000
_cell.length_b   1.000
_cell.length_c   1.000
_cell.angle_alpha   90.00
_cell.angle_beta   90.00
_cell.angle_gamma   90.00
#
_symmetry.space_group_name_H-M   'P 1'
#
loop_
_entity.id
_entity.type
_entity.pdbx_description
1 polymer ?
#
loop_
_entity_poly.entity_id
_entity_poly.type
_entity_poly.pdbx_seq_one_letter_code
_entity_poly.pdbx_strand_id
1 'polypeptide(L)'
;MMCKSSDECHGRSTYVTSIVDSVVRTFWVKNNVRGVVLALAKMSNHSVLVDVLSACMDKSEIFTLEICALLLPLLKDLLTSQYDRYLTVALSVISLLLKSFGSIIQETRLAARPAPGVDLSGEQRLDRCNKCYEGFVSVREILEPLVRRGGDAAQAASELHMALSEVR
;
A
#
# COMPACT_ATOMS: atom_id res chain seq x y z
N MET A 1 26.50 -0.50 -29.60
CA MET A 1 25.35 -0.44 -30.54
C MET A 1 24.86 -1.88 -30.71
N MET A 2 23.66 -2.31 -30.38
CA MET A 2 22.37 -1.69 -30.08
C MET A 2 21.60 -2.71 -29.23
N CYS A 3 20.98 -2.28 -28.13
CA CYS A 3 19.88 -3.05 -27.53
C CYS A 3 18.60 -2.59 -28.21
N LYS A 4 17.95 -3.52 -28.92
CA LYS A 4 16.62 -3.34 -29.51
C LYS A 4 15.54 -3.69 -28.49
N SER A 5 14.43 -2.97 -28.63
CA SER A 5 13.07 -3.30 -28.19
C SER A 5 12.71 -3.02 -26.73
N SER A 6 12.05 -1.89 -26.53
CA SER A 6 10.95 -1.73 -25.57
C SER A 6 10.02 -0.62 -26.07
N ASP A 7 9.37 -0.90 -27.19
CA ASP A 7 8.15 -0.21 -27.60
C ASP A 7 6.97 -1.09 -27.16
N GLU A 8 6.45 -0.87 -25.96
CA GLU A 8 5.03 -1.07 -25.68
C GLU A 8 4.64 -0.43 -24.34
N CYS A 9 4.33 0.86 -24.40
CA CYS A 9 3.45 1.54 -23.43
C CYS A 9 2.73 2.67 -24.17
N HIS A 10 2.10 2.33 -25.29
CA HIS A 10 1.23 3.22 -26.05
C HIS A 10 -0.10 3.37 -25.30
N GLY A 11 -0.46 4.61 -24.91
CA GLY A 11 -1.83 4.96 -24.52
C GLY A 11 -2.11 5.22 -23.04
N ARG A 12 -1.21 5.89 -22.30
CA ARG A 12 -1.65 6.56 -21.06
C ARG A 12 -2.38 7.85 -21.46
N SER A 13 -3.70 7.88 -21.24
CA SER A 13 -4.56 9.05 -21.43
C SER A 13 -3.87 10.32 -20.93
N THR A 14 -3.69 11.31 -21.82
CA THR A 14 -2.95 12.55 -21.60
C THR A 14 -3.47 13.39 -20.42
N TYR A 15 -4.72 13.15 -20.00
CA TYR A 15 -5.34 13.75 -18.81
C TYR A 15 -4.89 13.10 -17.49
N VAL A 16 -4.61 11.80 -17.49
CA VAL A 16 -4.16 11.07 -16.30
C VAL A 16 -2.72 11.45 -15.98
N THR A 17 -1.88 11.66 -16.99
CA THR A 17 -0.48 12.07 -16.82
C THR A 17 -0.34 13.45 -16.20
N SER A 18 -1.23 14.41 -16.51
CA SER A 18 -1.19 15.76 -15.96
C SER A 18 -1.66 15.84 -14.50
N ILE A 19 -2.67 15.06 -14.12
CA ILE A 19 -3.10 14.93 -12.72
C ILE A 19 -2.03 14.20 -11.91
N VAL A 20 -1.52 13.07 -12.42
CA VAL A 20 -0.44 12.32 -11.77
C VAL A 20 0.80 13.21 -11.62
N ASP A 21 1.20 13.97 -12.64
CA ASP A 21 2.33 14.90 -12.56
C ASP A 21 2.08 15.99 -11.50
N SER A 22 0.88 16.56 -11.40
CA SER A 22 0.58 17.54 -10.35
C SER A 22 0.58 16.94 -8.94
N VAL A 23 0.05 15.72 -8.77
CA VAL A 23 0.03 15.01 -7.49
C VAL A 23 1.44 14.61 -7.08
N VAL A 24 2.20 14.05 -8.02
CA VAL A 24 3.61 13.67 -7.86
C VAL A 24 4.44 14.93 -7.60
N ARG A 25 4.27 16.04 -8.32
CA ARG A 25 4.94 17.31 -7.99
C ARG A 25 4.58 17.82 -6.61
N THR A 26 3.32 17.75 -6.20
CA THR A 26 2.91 18.16 -4.85
C THR A 26 3.56 17.26 -3.79
N PHE A 27 3.69 15.97 -4.08
CA PHE A 27 4.42 14.99 -3.29
C PHE A 27 5.90 15.36 -3.17
N TRP A 28 6.57 15.62 -4.29
CA TRP A 28 8.01 15.94 -4.39
C TRP A 28 8.37 17.30 -3.81
N VAL A 29 7.58 18.33 -4.12
CA VAL A 29 7.92 19.72 -3.80
C VAL A 29 7.51 20.09 -2.37
N LYS A 30 6.41 19.52 -1.85
CA LYS A 30 5.89 19.89 -0.53
C LYS A 30 6.15 18.84 0.56
N ASN A 31 6.75 17.70 0.21
CA ASN A 31 6.94 16.54 1.09
C ASN A 31 5.67 16.13 1.87
N ASN A 32 4.49 16.42 1.31
CA ASN A 32 3.20 16.26 1.98
C ASN A 32 2.55 14.95 1.54
N VAL A 33 3.21 13.84 1.86
CA VAL A 33 2.78 12.46 1.54
C VAL A 33 1.35 12.20 2.04
N ARG A 34 1.07 12.62 3.27
CA ARG A 34 -0.23 12.46 3.92
C ARG A 34 -1.34 13.18 3.17
N GLY A 35 -1.13 14.45 2.81
CA GLY A 35 -2.11 15.24 2.07
C GLY A 35 -2.43 14.63 0.70
N VAL A 36 -1.41 14.08 0.03
CA VAL A 36 -1.58 13.38 -1.25
C VAL A 36 -2.41 12.11 -1.09
N VAL A 37 -2.11 11.25 -0.11
CA VAL A 37 -2.88 10.02 0.13
C VAL A 37 -4.33 10.34 0.48
N LEU A 38 -4.58 11.36 1.31
CA LEU A 38 -5.94 11.80 1.63
C LEU A 38 -6.68 12.37 0.40
N ALA A 39 -5.98 13.06 -0.49
CA ALA A 39 -6.57 13.53 -1.75
C ALA A 39 -6.88 12.36 -2.70
N LEU A 40 -6.00 11.37 -2.79
CA LEU A 40 -6.23 10.14 -3.58
C LEU A 40 -7.44 9.35 -3.05
N ALA A 41 -7.56 9.23 -1.72
CA ALA A 41 -8.72 8.60 -1.08
C ALA A 41 -10.03 9.31 -1.44
N LYS A 42 -10.01 10.64 -1.57
CA LYS A 42 -11.17 11.43 -1.99
C LYS A 42 -11.46 11.35 -3.49
N MET A 43 -10.45 11.07 -4.32
CA MET A 43 -10.59 11.13 -5.78
C MET A 43 -11.23 9.89 -6.41
N SER A 44 -11.46 8.80 -5.67
CA SER A 44 -12.14 7.56 -6.12
C SER A 44 -11.73 7.08 -7.53
N ASN A 45 -10.49 7.36 -7.95
CA ASN A 45 -9.97 7.04 -9.27
C ASN A 45 -8.81 6.06 -9.12
N HIS A 46 -9.12 4.79 -9.30
CA HIS A 46 -8.16 3.69 -9.14
C HIS A 46 -6.98 3.78 -10.12
N SER A 47 -7.15 4.34 -11.31
CA SER A 47 -6.05 4.49 -12.27
C SER A 47 -4.98 5.46 -11.77
N VAL A 48 -5.40 6.62 -11.23
CA VAL A 48 -4.49 7.62 -10.66
C VAL A 48 -3.81 7.07 -9.42
N LEU A 49 -4.56 6.37 -8.57
CA LEU A 49 -4.02 5.72 -7.38
C LEU A 49 -2.92 4.72 -7.74
N VAL A 50 -3.15 3.83 -8.72
CA VAL A 50 -2.18 2.84 -9.17
C VAL A 50 -0.92 3.50 -9.71
N ASP A 51 -1.04 4.53 -10.55
CA ASP A 51 0.12 5.23 -11.11
C ASP A 51 0.95 5.94 -10.02
N VAL A 52 0.31 6.58 -9.04
CA VAL A 52 1.03 7.21 -7.91
C VAL A 52 1.68 6.15 -7.02
N LEU A 53 0.97 5.07 -6.70
CA LEU A 53 1.51 3.98 -5.90
C LEU A 53 2.73 3.34 -6.56
N SER A 54 2.69 3.09 -7.87
CA SER A 54 3.84 2.60 -8.62
C SER A 54 5.02 3.56 -8.55
N ALA A 55 4.80 4.87 -8.67
CA ALA A 55 5.86 5.87 -8.53
C ALA A 55 6.43 5.96 -7.09
N CYS A 56 5.61 5.69 -6.08
CA CYS A 56 6.03 5.66 -4.67
C CYS A 56 6.83 4.39 -4.33
N MET A 57 6.61 3.27 -5.03
CA MET A 57 7.34 2.02 -4.78
C MET A 57 8.85 2.17 -4.98
N ASP A 58 9.29 3.01 -5.92
CA ASP A 58 10.71 3.28 -6.16
C ASP A 58 11.39 4.02 -5.00
N LYS A 59 10.61 4.57 -4.06
CA LYS A 59 11.10 5.40 -2.96
C LYS A 59 10.42 5.05 -1.65
N SER A 60 10.68 3.84 -1.17
CA SER A 60 10.08 3.27 0.03
C SER A 60 10.24 4.12 1.31
N GLU A 61 11.25 5.00 1.37
CA GLU A 61 11.53 5.91 2.50
C GLU A 61 10.40 6.90 2.80
N ILE A 62 9.51 7.15 1.84
CA ILE A 62 8.38 8.07 1.99
C ILE A 62 7.21 7.46 2.76
N PHE A 63 7.17 6.13 2.86
CA PHE A 63 6.14 5.45 3.62
C PHE A 63 6.45 5.57 5.11
N THR A 64 5.41 5.84 5.91
CA THR A 64 5.46 5.82 7.37
C THR A 64 4.31 4.97 7.90
N LEU A 65 4.33 4.61 9.19
CA LEU A 65 3.23 3.90 9.84
C LEU A 65 1.86 4.61 9.67
N GLU A 66 1.86 5.95 9.71
CA GLU A 66 0.63 6.72 9.47
C GLU A 66 0.14 6.56 8.03
N ILE A 67 1.06 6.61 7.06
CA ILE A 67 0.74 6.44 5.65
C ILE A 67 0.29 5.01 5.35
N CYS A 68 0.91 4.01 5.98
CA CYS A 68 0.51 2.62 5.90
C CYS A 68 -0.97 2.44 6.31
N ALA A 69 -1.36 2.98 7.47
CA ALA A 69 -2.74 2.94 7.95
C ALA A 69 -3.74 3.60 6.97
N LEU A 70 -3.33 4.69 6.31
CA LEU A 70 -4.16 5.39 5.32
C LEU A 70 -4.23 4.67 3.97
N LEU A 71 -3.17 3.97 3.57
CA LEU A 71 -3.08 3.26 2.28
C LEU A 71 -3.78 1.90 2.31
N LEU A 72 -3.75 1.18 3.44
CA LEU A 72 -4.33 -0.16 3.54
C LEU A 72 -5.80 -0.24 3.07
N PRO A 73 -6.71 0.68 3.44
CA PRO A 73 -8.06 0.71 2.88
C PRO A 73 -8.10 0.88 1.36
N LEU A 74 -7.28 1.80 0.81
CA LEU A 74 -7.22 2.04 -0.64
C LEU A 74 -6.67 0.83 -1.40
N LEU A 75 -5.71 0.13 -0.81
CA LEU A 75 -5.14 -1.09 -1.37
C LEU A 75 -6.15 -2.24 -1.35
N LYS A 76 -6.98 -2.36 -0.31
CA LYS A 76 -8.11 -3.30 -0.28
C LYS A 76 -9.08 -3.05 -1.42
N ASP A 77 -9.45 -1.79 -1.64
CA ASP A 77 -10.35 -1.42 -2.74
C ASP A 77 -9.75 -1.82 -4.10
N LEU A 78 -8.44 -1.60 -4.30
CA LEU A 78 -7.73 -2.05 -5.50
C LEU A 78 -7.70 -3.57 -5.66
N LEU A 79 -7.59 -4.34 -4.57
CA LEU A 79 -7.62 -5.81 -4.62
C LEU A 79 -8.98 -6.38 -5.04
N THR A 80 -10.05 -5.60 -4.96
CA THR A 80 -11.38 -5.99 -5.49
C THR A 80 -11.54 -5.69 -6.98
N SER A 81 -10.55 -5.03 -7.60
CA SER A 81 -10.56 -4.70 -9.03
C SER A 81 -10.51 -5.94 -9.91
N GLN A 82 -11.12 -5.84 -11.09
CA GLN A 82 -11.04 -6.85 -12.15
C GLN A 82 -9.75 -6.79 -12.98
N TYR A 83 -8.94 -5.73 -12.81
CA TYR A 83 -7.73 -5.52 -13.61
C TYR A 83 -6.50 -6.09 -12.92
N ASP A 84 -5.84 -7.08 -13.53
CA ASP A 84 -4.66 -7.74 -12.96
C ASP A 84 -3.53 -6.76 -12.65
N ARG A 85 -3.29 -5.75 -13.50
CA ARG A 85 -2.30 -4.69 -13.23
C ARG A 85 -2.57 -3.99 -11.88
N TYR A 86 -3.82 -3.77 -11.51
CA TYR A 86 -4.17 -3.08 -10.27
C TYR A 86 -3.90 -4.00 -9.08
N LEU A 87 -4.22 -5.29 -9.23
CA LEU A 87 -3.91 -6.32 -8.24
C LEU A 87 -2.40 -6.42 -8.02
N THR A 88 -1.61 -6.55 -9.08
CA THR A 88 -0.14 -6.66 -8.99
C THR A 88 0.47 -5.47 -8.27
N VAL A 89 0.05 -4.24 -8.60
CA VAL A 89 0.56 -3.05 -7.92
C VAL A 89 0.13 -3.02 -6.45
N ALA A 90 -1.13 -3.31 -6.16
CA ALA A 90 -1.63 -3.36 -4.78
C ALA A 90 -0.86 -4.39 -3.93
N LEU A 91 -0.72 -5.62 -4.43
CA LEU A 91 0.04 -6.69 -3.79
C LEU A 91 1.49 -6.28 -3.54
N SER A 92 2.14 -5.66 -4.53
CA SER A 92 3.53 -5.21 -4.40
C SER A 92 3.71 -4.15 -3.32
N VAL A 93 2.79 -3.16 -3.27
CA VAL A 93 2.81 -2.12 -2.23
C VAL A 93 2.54 -2.72 -0.86
N ILE A 94 1.54 -3.61 -0.72
CA ILE A 94 1.23 -4.25 0.56
C ILE A 94 2.45 -5.07 1.04
N SER A 95 3.11 -5.81 0.14
CA SER A 95 4.34 -6.54 0.46
C SER A 95 5.45 -5.61 0.95
N LEU A 96 5.64 -4.45 0.30
CA LEU A 96 6.60 -3.44 0.73
C LEU A 96 6.28 -2.88 2.12
N LEU A 97 5.01 -2.54 2.37
CA LEU A 97 4.55 -2.04 3.67
C LEU A 97 4.75 -3.08 4.78
N LEU A 98 4.43 -4.35 4.49
CA LEU A 98 4.60 -5.45 5.43
C LEU A 98 6.07 -5.68 5.78
N LYS A 99 6.96 -5.67 4.78
CA LYS A 99 8.42 -5.81 4.98
C LYS A 99 9.00 -4.64 5.78
N SER A 100 8.48 -3.43 5.57
CA SER A 100 8.99 -2.21 6.21
C SER A 100 8.47 -2.03 7.63
N PHE A 101 7.19 -2.35 7.88
CA PHE A 101 6.51 -2.05 9.14
C PHE A 101 6.06 -3.29 9.93
N GLY A 102 6.16 -4.49 9.37
CA GLY A 102 5.68 -5.71 10.02
C GLY A 102 6.35 -5.98 11.36
N SER A 103 7.69 -5.87 11.44
CA SER A 103 8.44 -6.06 12.68
C SER A 103 8.07 -5.04 13.75
N ILE A 104 8.06 -3.74 13.40
CA ILE A 104 7.72 -2.67 14.37
C ILE A 104 6.28 -2.79 14.86
N ILE A 105 5.33 -3.25 14.03
CA ILE A 105 3.95 -3.51 14.43
C ILE A 105 3.91 -4.66 15.45
N GLN A 106 4.57 -5.78 15.16
CA GLN A 106 4.64 -6.93 16.08
C GLN A 106 5.30 -6.54 17.40
N GLU A 107 6.50 -5.96 17.35
CA GLU A 107 7.26 -5.56 18.54
C GLU A 107 6.47 -4.58 19.40
N THR A 108 5.83 -3.58 18.79
CA THR A 108 5.02 -2.60 19.53
C THR A 108 3.79 -3.24 20.18
N ARG A 109 3.11 -4.17 19.48
CA ARG A 109 1.94 -4.88 20.02
C ARG A 109 2.32 -5.87 21.13
N LEU A 110 3.48 -6.54 21.02
CA LEU A 110 3.99 -7.45 22.05
C LEU A 110 4.53 -6.71 23.28
N ALA A 111 5.16 -5.54 23.07
CA ALA A 111 5.69 -4.72 24.15
C ALA A 111 4.60 -3.93 24.89
N ALA A 112 3.41 -3.79 24.30
CA ALA A 112 2.28 -3.13 24.93
C ALA A 112 1.86 -3.86 26.21
N ARG A 113 2.13 -3.26 27.36
CA ARG A 113 1.58 -3.71 28.64
C ARG A 113 0.17 -3.15 28.80
N PRO A 114 -0.79 -3.93 29.33
CA PRO A 114 -2.12 -3.42 29.69
C PRO A 114 -2.00 -2.56 30.95
N ALA A 115 -1.49 -1.34 30.79
CA ALA A 115 -1.44 -0.32 31.83
C ALA A 115 -2.04 0.97 31.26
N PRO A 116 -3.34 1.23 31.49
CA PRO A 116 -4.01 2.39 30.93
C PRO A 116 -3.54 3.70 31.59
N GLY A 117 -3.34 4.76 30.80
CA GLY A 117 -3.53 6.13 31.26
C GLY A 117 -2.31 6.92 31.75
N VAL A 118 -1.07 6.44 31.54
CA VAL A 118 0.14 7.19 31.91
C VAL A 118 1.00 7.57 30.69
N ASP A 119 0.92 6.83 29.58
CA ASP A 119 1.72 7.07 28.38
C ASP A 119 0.84 7.27 27.12
N LEU A 120 0.29 8.48 26.98
CA LEU A 120 -0.51 8.89 25.82
C LEU A 120 0.27 8.75 24.49
N SER A 121 1.60 8.89 24.52
CA SER A 121 2.45 8.77 23.33
C SER A 121 2.61 7.30 22.91
N GLY A 122 2.82 6.41 23.87
CA GLY A 122 2.83 4.96 23.67
C GLY A 122 1.47 4.43 23.20
N GLU A 123 0.38 4.92 23.78
CA GLU A 123 -1.00 4.57 23.39
C GLU A 123 -1.32 4.97 21.94
N GLN A 124 -0.94 6.18 21.51
CA GLN A 124 -1.14 6.62 20.11
C GLN A 124 -0.33 5.80 19.11
N ARG A 125 0.91 5.42 19.47
CA ARG A 125 1.75 4.56 18.63
C ARG A 125 1.13 3.17 18.51
N LEU A 126 0.64 2.61 19.61
CA LEU A 126 -0.05 1.32 19.63
C LEU A 126 -1.32 1.35 18.79
N ASP A 127 -2.13 2.41 18.88
CA ASP A 127 -3.34 2.59 18.06
C ASP A 127 -3.02 2.57 16.55
N ARG A 128 -1.97 3.27 16.11
CA ARG A 128 -1.53 3.24 14.70
C ARG A 128 -1.07 1.86 14.27
N CYS A 129 -0.30 1.17 15.11
CA CYS A 129 0.13 -0.21 14.84
C CYS A 129 -1.07 -1.16 14.76
N ASN A 130 -2.06 -1.01 15.64
CA ASN A 130 -3.28 -1.81 15.62
C ASN A 130 -4.10 -1.57 14.35
N LYS A 131 -4.28 -0.32 13.92
CA LYS A 131 -4.95 0.01 12.65
C LYS A 131 -4.24 -0.61 11.45
N CYS A 132 -2.91 -0.58 11.42
CA CYS A 132 -2.15 -1.26 10.37
C CYS A 132 -2.37 -2.77 10.43
N TYR A 133 -2.30 -3.37 11.62
CA TYR A 133 -2.52 -4.80 11.81
C TYR A 133 -3.91 -5.25 11.37
N GLU A 134 -4.98 -4.56 11.79
CA GLU A 134 -6.35 -4.80 11.35
C GLU A 134 -6.47 -4.67 9.82
N GLY A 135 -5.82 -3.65 9.25
CA GLY A 135 -5.70 -3.47 7.81
C GLY A 135 -5.10 -4.69 7.11
N PHE A 136 -3.96 -5.18 7.60
CA PHE A 136 -3.27 -6.37 7.10
C PHE A 136 -4.10 -7.65 7.25
N VAL A 137 -4.81 -7.83 8.36
CA VAL A 137 -5.71 -8.98 8.59
C VAL A 137 -6.83 -9.01 7.57
N SER A 138 -7.54 -7.90 7.32
CA SER A 138 -8.61 -7.94 6.32
C SER A 138 -8.08 -7.99 4.88
N VAL A 139 -6.85 -7.54 4.61
CA VAL A 139 -6.21 -7.83 3.31
C VAL A 139 -6.03 -9.34 3.15
N ARG A 140 -5.52 -10.04 4.17
CA ARG A 140 -5.33 -11.50 4.12
C ARG A 140 -6.62 -12.24 3.74
N GLU A 141 -7.75 -11.84 4.32
CA GLU A 141 -9.07 -12.41 4.00
C GLU A 141 -9.47 -12.20 2.53
N ILE A 142 -9.08 -11.06 1.92
CA ILE A 142 -9.33 -10.76 0.50
C ILE A 142 -8.38 -11.54 -0.41
N LEU A 143 -7.15 -11.84 0.04
CA LEU A 143 -6.19 -12.61 -0.74
C LEU A 143 -6.61 -14.07 -0.92
N GLU A 144 -7.28 -14.65 0.06
CA GLU A 144 -7.69 -16.06 0.01
C GLU A 144 -8.53 -16.43 -1.24
N PRO A 145 -9.59 -15.69 -1.61
CA PRO A 145 -10.31 -15.93 -2.87
C PRO A 145 -9.48 -15.56 -4.11
N LEU A 146 -8.57 -14.59 -4.03
CA LEU A 146 -7.70 -14.21 -5.15
C LEU A 146 -6.70 -15.31 -5.51
N VAL A 147 -6.10 -15.96 -4.50
CA VAL A 147 -5.21 -17.11 -4.70
C VAL A 147 -5.96 -18.27 -5.35
N ARG A 148 -7.20 -18.53 -4.90
CA ARG A 148 -8.05 -19.58 -5.48
C ARG A 148 -8.47 -19.28 -6.92
N ARG A 149 -8.61 -18.01 -7.30
CA ARG A 149 -9.01 -17.58 -8.65
C ARG A 149 -7.92 -17.83 -9.70
N GLY A 150 -6.65 -17.91 -9.30
CA GLY A 150 -5.53 -18.05 -10.22
C GLY A 150 -5.22 -16.77 -11.01
N GLY A 151 -4.28 -16.85 -11.95
CA GLY A 151 -3.82 -15.73 -12.78
C GLY A 151 -2.44 -15.19 -12.38
N ASP A 152 -1.97 -14.17 -13.09
CA ASP A 152 -0.61 -13.62 -12.94
C ASP A 152 -0.36 -13.03 -11.55
N ALA A 153 -1.42 -12.53 -10.89
CA ALA A 153 -1.36 -11.99 -9.54
C ALA A 153 -1.46 -13.06 -8.43
N ALA A 154 -1.84 -14.31 -8.75
CA ALA A 154 -2.13 -15.33 -7.75
C ALA A 154 -0.88 -15.78 -6.97
N GLN A 155 0.27 -15.89 -7.64
CA GLN A 155 1.54 -16.22 -6.99
C GLN A 155 1.93 -15.15 -5.96
N ALA A 156 1.89 -13.88 -6.36
CA ALA A 156 2.17 -12.75 -5.47
C ALA A 156 1.16 -12.67 -4.31
N ALA A 157 -0.12 -12.96 -4.57
CA ALA A 157 -1.15 -13.04 -3.52
C ALA A 157 -0.88 -14.18 -2.53
N SER A 158 -0.41 -15.34 -3.00
CA SER A 158 -0.11 -16.49 -2.16
C SER A 158 1.09 -16.23 -1.26
N GLU A 159 2.18 -15.68 -1.83
CA GLU A 159 3.37 -15.28 -1.07
C GLU A 159 3.01 -14.26 0.01
N LEU A 160 2.21 -13.25 -0.35
CA LEU A 160 1.77 -12.24 0.59
C LEU A 160 0.84 -12.79 1.68
N HIS A 161 -0.07 -13.70 1.33
CA HIS A 161 -0.95 -14.36 2.28
C HIS A 161 -0.14 -15.16 3.33
N MET A 162 0.92 -15.85 2.91
CA MET A 162 1.83 -16.55 3.82
C MET A 162 2.60 -15.57 4.72
N ALA A 163 3.17 -14.50 4.15
CA ALA A 163 3.88 -13.49 4.93
C ALA A 163 2.97 -12.80 5.97
N LEU A 164 1.71 -12.53 5.63
CA LEU A 164 0.70 -11.97 6.54
C LEU A 164 0.27 -12.94 7.65
N SER A 165 0.52 -14.25 7.48
CA SER A 165 0.23 -15.26 8.51
C SER A 165 1.32 -15.34 9.58
N GLU A 166 2.52 -14.84 9.28
CA GLU A 166 3.63 -14.73 10.24
C GLU A 166 3.47 -13.52 11.17
N VAL A 167 2.68 -12.52 10.76
CA VAL A 167 2.38 -11.35 11.60
C VAL A 167 1.30 -11.69 12.62
N ARG A 168 1.73 -11.89 13.88
CA ARG A 168 0.89 -12.24 15.02
C ARG A 168 0.59 -11.04 15.90
#